data_AF-A0A7C5L360-F1
#
_entry.id   AF-A0A7C5L360-F1
#
_cell.length_a   1.000
_cell.length_b   1.000
_cell.length_c   1.000
_cell.angle_alpha   90.00
_cell.angle_beta   90.00
_cell.angle_gamma   90.00
#
_symmetry.space_group_name_H-M   'P 1'
#
loop_
_entity.id
_entity.type
_entity.pdbx_description
1 polymer ?
#
loop_
_entity_poly.entity_id
_entity_poly.type
_entity_poly.pdbx_seq_one_letter_code
_entity_poly.pdbx_strand_id
1 'polypeptide(L)' 'MVNTLWLVRKLGDFSSELLSDGDIVILIQDGVLRWPTRKGWFVCREDAQSRGLKVPENVMKSYDEIAELIEQAKRVVVW' A
#
# COMPACT_ATOMS: atom_id res chain seq x y z
N MET A 1 2.57 -10.00 -12.76
CA MET A 1 1.48 -10.72 -12.09
C MET A 1 1.72 -10.60 -10.59
N VAL A 2 0.88 -9.83 -9.89
CA VAL A 2 0.97 -9.63 -8.44
C VAL A 2 0.19 -10.77 -7.78
N ASN A 3 0.73 -11.41 -6.73
CA ASN A 3 0.04 -12.53 -6.10
C ASN A 3 -1.11 -12.01 -5.22
N THR A 4 -0.78 -11.33 -4.11
CA THR A 4 -1.75 -10.62 -3.27
C THR A 4 -1.38 -9.14 -3.19
N LEU A 5 -2.36 -8.27 -3.46
CA LEU A 5 -2.28 -6.84 -3.21
C LEU A 5 -3.07 -6.53 -1.93
N TRP A 6 -2.42 -5.91 -0.96
CA TRP A 6 -3.03 -5.49 0.29
C TRP A 6 -3.25 -3.97 0.27
N LEU A 7 -4.50 -3.55 0.43
CA LEU A 7 -4.87 -2.14 0.58
C LEU A 7 -5.18 -1.88 2.05
N VAL A 8 -4.25 -1.23 2.77
CA VAL A 8 -4.36 -1.02 4.21
C VAL A 8 -4.78 0.42 4.49
N ARG A 9 -5.98 0.58 5.04
CA ARG A 9 -6.63 1.87 5.31
C ARG A 9 -6.38 2.40 6.71
N LYS A 10 -6.26 1.51 7.70
CA LYS A 10 -6.10 1.86 9.13
C LYS A 10 -5.16 0.90 9.87
N LEU A 11 -4.59 1.43 10.95
CA LEU A 11 -3.42 0.87 11.64
C LEU A 11 -3.74 -0.16 12.72
N GLY A 12 -4.95 -0.14 13.28
CA GLY A 12 -5.25 -0.82 14.55
C GLY A 12 -4.99 -2.32 14.53
N ASP A 13 -5.33 -2.97 13.42
CA ASP A 13 -5.43 -4.44 13.40
C ASP A 13 -4.56 -5.10 12.30
N PHE A 14 -3.81 -4.32 11.51
CA PHE A 14 -3.05 -4.89 10.38
C PHE A 14 -1.83 -5.67 10.87
N SER A 15 -1.91 -7.01 10.81
CA SER A 15 -0.76 -7.88 11.10
C SER A 15 0.06 -8.16 9.85
N SER A 16 1.30 -7.65 9.85
CA SER A 16 2.26 -7.93 8.76
C SER A 16 2.69 -9.40 8.67
N GLU A 17 2.34 -10.23 9.66
CA GLU A 17 2.64 -11.67 9.68
C GLU A 17 1.77 -12.46 8.68
N LEU A 18 0.66 -11.87 8.22
CA LEU A 18 -0.21 -12.46 7.20
C LEU A 18 0.35 -12.34 5.78
N LEU A 19 1.42 -11.57 5.59
CA LEU A 19 2.02 -11.31 4.29
C LEU A 19 2.85 -12.50 3.83
N SER A 20 2.65 -12.90 2.57
CA SER A 20 3.51 -13.89 1.91
C SER A 20 4.63 -13.21 1.11
N ASP A 21 5.68 -13.97 0.79
CA ASP A 21 6.75 -13.47 -0.08
C ASP A 21 6.20 -13.04 -1.45
N GLY A 22 6.54 -11.81 -1.84
CA GLY A 22 6.09 -11.21 -3.10
C GLY A 22 4.71 -10.55 -3.04
N ASP A 23 4.06 -10.53 -1.88
CA ASP A 23 2.89 -9.67 -1.67
C ASP A 23 3.27 -8.19 -1.74
N ILE A 24 2.34 -7.38 -2.26
CA ILE A 24 2.48 -5.93 -2.32
C ILE A 24 1.52 -5.32 -1.30
N VAL A 25 2.02 -4.37 -0.52
CA VAL A 25 1.22 -3.59 0.43
C VAL A 25 1.16 -2.15 -0.03
N ILE A 26 -0.04 -1.61 -0.20
CA ILE A 26 -0.30 -0.20 -0.44
C ILE A 26 -1.02 0.36 0.78
N LEU A 27 -0.39 1.33 1.41
CA LEU A 27 -0.99 2.10 2.48
C LEU A 27 -1.82 3.23 1.86
N ILE A 28 -3.09 3.29 2.21
CA ILE A 28 -4.05 4.29 1.72
C ILE A 28 -4.76 4.94 2.89
N GLN A 29 -5.44 6.06 2.67
CA GLN A 29 -6.13 6.80 3.73
C GLN A 29 -5.21 7.02 4.94
N ASP A 30 -5.67 6.74 6.16
CA ASP A 30 -4.87 6.92 7.38
C ASP A 30 -3.72 5.91 7.50
N GLY A 31 -3.72 4.86 6.68
CA GLY A 31 -2.65 3.87 6.61
C GLY A 31 -1.30 4.48 6.25
N VAL A 32 -1.27 5.56 5.45
CA VAL A 32 -0.03 6.24 5.02
C VAL A 32 0.77 6.84 6.20
N LEU A 33 0.16 6.95 7.38
CA LEU A 33 0.84 7.38 8.60
C LEU A 33 1.85 6.32 9.13
N ARG A 34 1.73 5.04 8.74
CA ARG A 34 2.83 4.07 8.88
C ARG A 34 3.74 4.25 7.70
N TRP A 35 4.94 4.75 7.93
CA TRP A 35 5.95 4.80 6.87
C TRP A 35 6.23 3.39 6.28
N PRO A 36 6.42 3.23 4.97
CA PRO A 36 6.78 1.95 4.38
C PRO A 36 8.21 1.57 4.80
N THR A 37 8.36 0.55 5.65
CA THR A 37 9.67 0.14 6.20
C THR A 37 10.26 -1.10 5.54
N ARG A 38 9.54 -1.71 4.59
CA ARG A 38 9.91 -3.00 3.97
C ARG A 38 9.78 -2.93 2.45
N LYS A 39 10.56 -3.75 1.74
CA LYS A 39 10.42 -3.93 0.28
C LYS A 39 9.01 -4.44 -0.02
N GLY A 40 8.42 -3.96 -1.12
CA GLY A 40 7.04 -4.32 -1.51
C GLY A 40 5.95 -3.51 -0.80
N TRP A 41 6.34 -2.56 0.07
CA TRP A 41 5.42 -1.62 0.69
C TRP A 41 5.50 -0.26 0.01
N PHE A 42 4.34 0.31 -0.26
CA PHE A 42 4.18 1.61 -0.88
C PHE A 42 3.10 2.40 -0.15
N VAL A 43 3.05 3.71 -0.40
CA VAL A 43 1.97 4.58 0.05
C VAL A 43 1.26 5.16 -1.15
N CYS A 44 -0.04 5.43 -1.01
CA CYS A 44 -0.77 6.25 -1.96
C CYS A 44 -0.24 7.69 -1.88
N ARG A 45 0.17 8.21 -3.05
CA ARG A 45 0.76 9.54 -3.21
C ARG A 45 -0.22 10.63 -2.76
N GLU A 46 -1.45 10.55 -3.25
CA GLU A 46 -2.51 11.54 -3.02
C GLU A 46 -2.91 11.58 -1.54
N ASP A 47 -3.00 10.42 -0.88
CA ASP A 47 -3.30 10.33 0.55
C ASP A 47 -2.18 10.84 1.43
N ALA A 48 -0.92 10.56 1.08
CA ALA A 48 0.25 11.06 1.78
C ALA A 48 0.35 12.59 1.66
N GLN A 49 0.16 13.14 0.46
CA GLN A 49 0.16 14.58 0.19
C GLN A 49 -0.97 15.28 0.96
N SER A 50 -2.19 14.71 0.96
CA SER A 50 -3.34 15.27 1.69
C SER A 50 -3.12 15.31 3.20
N ARG A 51 -2.25 14.46 3.74
CA ARG A 51 -1.83 14.44 5.16
C ARG A 51 -0.55 15.24 5.43
N GLY A 52 -0.01 15.93 4.43
CA GLY A 52 1.20 16.74 4.55
C GLY A 52 2.48 15.91 4.74
N LEU A 53 2.47 14.62 4.39
CA LEU A 53 3.64 13.75 4.51
C LEU A 53 4.62 13.99 3.36
N LYS A 54 5.91 14.05 3.69
CA LYS A 54 6.99 14.05 2.69
C LYS A 54 7.54 12.64 2.56
N VAL A 55 7.11 11.92 1.53
CA VAL A 55 7.54 10.53 1.28
C VAL A 55 8.44 10.48 0.03
N PRO A 56 9.47 9.63 -0.04
CA PRO A 56 10.26 9.43 -1.24
C PRO A 56 9.42 8.89 -2.42
N GLU A 57 9.65 9.39 -3.64
CA GLU A 57 8.86 8.99 -4.81
C GLU A 57 8.95 7.50 -5.15
N ASN A 58 10.09 6.85 -4.87
CA ASN A 58 10.31 5.44 -5.17
C ASN A 58 9.44 4.48 -4.36
N VAL A 59 8.78 4.96 -3.29
CA VAL A 59 7.82 4.19 -2.49
C VAL A 59 6.39 4.76 -2.58
N MET A 60 6.14 5.66 -3.53
CA MET A 60 4.82 6.23 -3.79
C MET A 60 4.16 5.60 -5.01
N LYS A 61 2.84 5.47 -4.95
CA LYS A 61 1.97 5.04 -6.06
C LYS A 61 0.78 5.99 -6.17
N SER A 62 0.43 6.47 -7.36
CA SER A 62 -0.86 7.16 -7.56
C SER A 62 -2.02 6.18 -7.47
N TYR A 63 -3.23 6.71 -7.32
CA TYR A 63 -4.45 5.94 -7.50
C TYR A 63 -4.52 5.21 -8.85
N ASP A 64 -4.06 5.82 -9.94
CA ASP A 64 -4.00 5.16 -11.25
C ASP A 64 -3.07 3.95 -11.24
N GLU A 65 -1.86 4.09 -10.68
CA GLU A 65 -0.92 2.96 -10.53
C GLU A 65 -1.48 1.86 -9.60
N ILE A 66 -2.24 2.25 -8.57
CA ILE A 66 -2.90 1.30 -7.66
C ILE A 66 -4.03 0.55 -8.39
N ALA A 67 -4.78 1.23 -9.25
CA ALA A 67 -5.82 0.60 -10.07
C ALA A 67 -5.21 -0.44 -11.02
N GLU A 68 -4.11 -0.10 -11.70
CA GLU A 68 -3.36 -1.07 -12.53
C GLU A 68 -2.88 -2.28 -11.72
N LEU A 69 -2.40 -2.07 -10.49
CA LEU A 69 -1.99 -3.16 -9.61
C LEU A 69 -3.16 -4.06 -9.19
N ILE A 70 -4.35 -3.48 -8.96
CA ILE A 70 -5.58 -4.23 -8.65
C ILE A 70 -5.94 -5.16 -9.82
N GLU A 71 -5.88 -4.68 -11.07
CA GLU A 71 -6.16 -5.48 -12.25
C GLU A 71 -5.14 -6.62 -12.45
N GLN A 72 -3.89 -6.40 -12.06
CA GLN A 72 -2.81 -7.38 -12.18
C GLN A 72 -2.71 -8.37 -11.00
N ALA A 73 -3.48 -8.14 -9.93
CA ALA A 73 -3.45 -8.95 -8.73
C ALA A 73 -4.36 -10.17 -8.85
N LYS A 74 -3.87 -11.35 -8.46
CA LYS A 74 -4.73 -12.54 -8.35
C LYS A 74 -5.73 -12.42 -7.21
N ARG A 75 -5.38 -11.66 -6.17
CA ARG A 75 -6.20 -11.41 -4.99
C ARG A 75 -5.93 -10.01 -4.47
N VAL A 76 -7.00 -9.31 -4.10
CA VAL A 76 -6.94 -8.05 -3.37
C VAL A 76 -7.52 -8.25 -1.98
N VAL A 77 -6.79 -7.83 -0.95
CA VAL A 77 -7.27 -7.82 0.43
C VAL A 77 -7.34 -6.38 0.90
N VAL A 78 -8.51 -5.97 1.38
CA VAL A 78 -8.72 -4.63 1.95
C VAL A 78 -8.77 -4.76 3.46
N TRP A 79 -7.93 -3.98 4.14
CA TRP A 79 -7.84 -3.91 5.59
C TRP A 79 -8.18 -2.47 6.05
#